data_AF-A0A4Y2DZ00-F1
#
_entry.id   AF-A0A4Y2DZ00-F1
#
_cell.length_a   1.000
_cell.length_b   1.000
_cell.length_c   1.000
_cell.angle_alpha   90.00
_cell.angle_beta   90.00
_cell.angle_gamma   90.00
#
_symmetry.space_group_name_H-M   'P 1'
#
loop_
_entity.id
_entity.type
_entity.pdbx_description
1 polymer ?
#
loop_
_entity_poly.entity_id
_entity_poly.type
_entity_poly.pdbx_seq_one_letter_code
_entity_poly.pdbx_strand_id
1 'polypeptide(L)'
;MASKRKRLNLKEKNEVLEVAEREKLRVRRLAERFQVGKTQISELLKDKEGIRKMWILNLKFRKTETSKIDEVLMKWFHSARAKNIPVSGVLLQENVREVGKGLGLETFKASNGWQEKFRTCHNISFK
;
A
#
# COMPACT_ATOMS: atom_id res chain seq x y z
N MET A 1 14.57 23.37 26.38
CA MET A 1 14.95 22.96 25.01
C MET A 1 13.69 22.77 24.18
N ALA A 2 13.54 23.43 23.04
CA ALA A 2 12.36 23.28 22.20
C ALA A 2 12.33 21.87 21.59
N SER A 3 11.33 21.06 21.95
CA SER A 3 11.12 19.73 21.39
C SER A 3 10.99 19.82 19.86
N LYS A 4 11.74 18.99 19.12
CA LYS A 4 11.68 18.91 17.65
C LYS A 4 10.22 18.66 17.24
N ARG A 5 9.62 19.55 16.44
CA ARG A 5 8.25 19.39 15.96
C ARG A 5 8.12 18.11 15.12
N LYS A 6 7.37 17.12 15.62
CA LYS A 6 7.06 15.88 14.90
C LYS A 6 6.11 16.16 13.72
N ARG A 7 6.57 15.92 12.49
CA ARG A 7 5.72 15.93 11.28
C ARG A 7 5.09 14.56 11.07
N LEU A 8 3.77 14.52 10.89
CA LEU A 8 3.03 13.27 10.62
C LEU A 8 3.14 12.90 9.13
N ASN A 9 3.36 11.62 8.85
CA ASN A 9 3.26 11.07 7.50
C ASN A 9 1.79 10.86 7.08
N LEU A 10 1.51 10.56 5.81
CA LEU A 10 0.13 10.44 5.31
C LEU A 10 -0.70 9.36 6.03
N LYS A 11 -0.07 8.25 6.42
CA LYS A 11 -0.73 7.16 7.18
C LYS A 11 -1.13 7.66 8.57
N GLU A 12 -0.18 8.26 9.30
CA GLU A 12 -0.44 8.83 10.63
C GLU A 12 -1.49 9.95 10.57
N LYS A 13 -1.51 10.78 9.51
CA LYS A 13 -2.55 11.80 9.29
C LYS A 13 -3.93 11.17 9.14
N ASN A 14 -4.05 10.08 8.37
CA ASN A 14 -5.32 9.36 8.23
C ASN A 14 -5.77 8.72 9.56
N GLU A 15 -4.83 8.13 10.30
CA GLU A 15 -5.10 7.53 11.62
C GLU A 15 -5.61 8.56 12.64
N VAL A 16 -5.06 9.78 12.65
CA VAL A 16 -5.57 10.89 13.47
C VAL A 16 -7.05 11.18 13.14
N LEU A 17 -7.42 11.20 11.86
CA LEU A 17 -8.80 11.46 11.44
C LEU A 17 -9.74 10.32 11.85
N GLU A 18 -9.32 9.06 11.70
CA GLU A 18 -10.11 7.89 12.12
C GLU A 18 -10.36 7.89 13.63
N VAL A 19 -9.32 8.16 14.44
CA VAL A 19 -9.46 8.26 15.90
C VAL A 19 -10.34 9.45 16.28
N ALA A 20 -10.19 10.59 15.61
CA ALA A 20 -11.03 11.77 15.86
C ALA A 20 -12.52 11.49 15.61
N GLU A 21 -12.86 10.73 14.57
CA GLU A 21 -14.25 10.38 14.26
C GLU A 21 -14.81 9.29 15.19
N ARG A 22 -14.02 8.24 15.46
CA ARG A 22 -14.43 7.12 16.30
C ARG A 22 -14.61 7.53 17.76
N GLU A 23 -13.63 8.26 18.31
CA GLU A 23 -13.56 8.57 19.73
C GLU A 23 -14.04 10.00 20.05
N LYS A 24 -14.32 10.82 19.03
CA LYS A 24 -14.81 12.22 19.18
C LYS A 24 -13.96 13.06 20.15
N LEU A 25 -12.65 12.81 20.17
CA LEU A 25 -11.72 13.46 21.09
C LEU A 25 -11.51 14.94 20.75
N ARG A 26 -11.33 15.77 21.78
CA ARG A 26 -10.92 17.17 21.62
C ARG A 26 -9.49 17.27 21.08
N VAL A 27 -9.19 18.35 20.34
CA VAL A 27 -7.87 18.65 19.73
C VAL A 27 -6.70 18.46 20.71
N ARG A 28 -6.86 18.86 21.96
CA ARG A 28 -5.82 18.68 23.00
C ARG A 28 -5.49 17.21 23.25
N ARG A 29 -6.48 16.33 23.37
CA ARG A 29 -6.28 14.90 23.64
C ARG A 29 -5.65 14.19 22.44
N LEU A 30 -6.04 14.57 21.23
CA LEU A 30 -5.41 14.08 20.00
C LEU A 30 -3.93 14.52 19.93
N ALA A 31 -3.64 15.78 20.24
CA ALA A 31 -2.28 16.30 20.27
C ALA A 31 -1.38 15.56 21.27
N GLU A 32 -1.91 15.29 22.47
CA GLU A 32 -1.23 14.48 23.50
C GLU A 32 -0.97 13.05 23.02
N ARG A 33 -1.98 12.37 22.46
CA ARG A 33 -1.88 10.97 22.00
C ARG A 33 -0.88 10.78 20.85
N PHE A 34 -0.90 11.67 19.87
CA PHE A 34 -0.03 11.57 18.69
C PHE A 34 1.32 12.28 18.89
N GLN A 35 1.53 12.91 20.05
CA GLN A 35 2.72 13.69 20.41
C GLN A 35 3.05 14.78 19.39
N VAL A 36 2.03 15.57 19.03
CA VAL A 36 2.12 16.65 18.03
C VAL A 36 1.53 17.95 18.57
N GLY A 37 1.85 19.07 17.91
CA GLY A 37 1.28 20.37 18.28
C GLY A 37 -0.23 20.45 18.01
N LYS A 38 -0.96 21.17 18.87
CA LYS A 38 -2.41 21.41 18.71
C LYS A 38 -2.75 22.05 17.37
N THR A 39 -1.91 22.96 16.88
CA THR A 39 -2.05 23.62 15.58
C THR A 39 -2.06 22.60 14.44
N GLN A 40 -1.15 21.61 14.47
CA GLN A 40 -1.07 20.56 13.45
C GLN A 40 -2.34 19.70 13.43
N ILE A 41 -2.88 19.32 14.59
CA ILE A 41 -4.16 18.61 14.66
C ILE A 41 -5.30 19.47 14.11
N SER A 42 -5.35 20.75 14.49
CA SER A 42 -6.40 21.65 14.00
C SER A 42 -6.36 21.84 12.49
N GLU A 43 -5.17 21.92 11.90
CA GLU A 43 -5.00 22.00 10.44
C GLU A 43 -5.43 20.70 9.75
N LEU A 44 -5.07 19.53 10.31
CA LEU A 44 -5.49 18.24 9.76
C LEU A 44 -7.01 18.07 9.77
N LEU A 45 -7.68 18.50 10.84
CA LEU A 45 -9.14 18.41 10.94
C LEU A 45 -9.85 19.38 9.97
N LYS A 46 -9.24 20.53 9.65
CA LYS A 46 -9.74 21.45 8.63
C LYS A 46 -9.64 20.86 7.22
N ASP A 47 -8.52 20.18 6.92
CA ASP A 47 -8.25 19.56 5.61
C ASP A 47 -8.54 18.04 5.59
N LYS A 48 -9.57 17.59 6.32
CA LYS A 48 -9.89 16.16 6.43
C LYS A 48 -10.20 15.52 5.06
N GLU A 49 -10.89 16.23 4.18
CA GLU A 49 -11.28 15.75 2.85
C GLU A 49 -10.07 15.62 1.93
N GLY A 50 -9.15 16.60 1.95
CA GLY A 50 -7.92 16.57 1.16
C GLY A 50 -7.02 15.40 1.56
N ILE A 51 -6.86 15.17 2.87
CA ILE A 51 -6.09 14.04 3.41
C ILE A 51 -6.72 12.71 3.02
N ARG A 52 -8.05 12.56 3.15
CA ARG A 52 -8.77 11.35 2.74
C ARG A 52 -8.64 11.07 1.25
N LYS A 53 -8.82 12.09 0.41
CA LYS A 53 -8.66 11.97 -1.04
C LYS A 53 -7.23 11.54 -1.40
N MET A 54 -6.23 12.17 -0.78
CA MET A 54 -4.83 11.82 -0.99
C MET A 54 -4.50 10.40 -0.48
N TRP A 55 -5.09 9.97 0.63
CA TRP A 55 -4.97 8.61 1.14
C TRP A 55 -5.58 7.58 0.18
N ILE A 56 -6.79 7.83 -0.31
CA ILE A 56 -7.46 6.98 -1.31
C ILE A 56 -6.65 6.92 -2.60
N LEU A 57 -6.15 8.06 -3.09
CA LEU A 57 -5.32 8.11 -4.28
C LEU A 57 -4.01 7.34 -4.06
N ASN A 58 -3.33 7.50 -2.94
CA ASN A 58 -2.11 6.73 -2.62
C ASN A 58 -2.40 5.21 -2.58
N LEU A 59 -3.50 4.81 -1.95
CA LEU A 59 -3.95 3.42 -1.95
C LEU A 59 -4.29 2.92 -3.36
N LYS A 60 -4.94 3.76 -4.19
CA LYS A 60 -5.25 3.43 -5.59
C LYS A 60 -3.98 3.30 -6.43
N PHE A 61 -3.05 4.24 -6.38
CA PHE A 61 -1.77 4.15 -7.10
C PHE A 61 -0.94 2.93 -6.68
N ARG A 62 -0.97 2.57 -5.39
CA ARG A 62 -0.38 1.31 -4.92
C ARG A 62 -1.10 0.06 -5.45
N LYS A 63 -2.37 0.20 -5.87
CA LYS A 63 -3.20 -0.88 -6.41
C LYS A 63 -3.26 -0.90 -7.95
N THR A 64 -3.22 0.21 -8.66
CA THR A 64 -3.76 0.24 -10.04
C THR A 64 -2.84 -0.36 -11.11
N GLU A 65 -1.52 -0.22 -11.00
CA GLU A 65 -0.61 -0.78 -12.00
C GLU A 65 -0.15 -2.19 -11.62
N THR A 66 0.28 -2.36 -10.37
CA THR A 66 0.72 -3.67 -9.88
C THR A 66 -0.43 -4.63 -9.63
N SER A 67 -1.60 -4.22 -9.13
CA SER A 67 -2.62 -5.21 -8.73
C SER A 67 -3.32 -5.88 -9.90
N LYS A 68 -3.44 -5.25 -11.07
CA LYS A 68 -3.98 -5.94 -12.25
C LYS A 68 -3.07 -7.09 -12.69
N ILE A 69 -1.76 -6.84 -12.72
CA ILE A 69 -0.75 -7.86 -13.01
C ILE A 69 -0.78 -8.92 -11.90
N ASP A 70 -0.84 -8.50 -10.65
CA ASP A 70 -0.88 -9.38 -9.46
C ASP A 70 -2.05 -10.36 -9.51
N GLU A 71 -3.26 -9.87 -9.82
CA GLU A 71 -4.49 -10.66 -9.89
C GLU A 71 -4.43 -11.69 -11.04
N VAL A 72 -4.02 -11.27 -12.24
CA VAL A 72 -3.88 -12.19 -13.39
C VAL A 72 -2.81 -13.24 -13.10
N LEU A 73 -1.69 -12.81 -12.50
CA LEU A 73 -0.59 -13.70 -12.18
C LEU A 73 -0.96 -14.72 -11.11
N MET A 74 -1.72 -14.33 -10.09
CA MET A 74 -2.20 -15.28 -9.08
C MET A 74 -3.16 -16.30 -9.66
N LYS A 75 -4.07 -15.91 -10.56
CA LYS A 75 -4.95 -16.87 -11.26
C LYS A 75 -4.14 -17.88 -12.07
N TRP A 76 -3.12 -17.43 -12.79
CA TRP A 76 -2.19 -18.31 -13.48
C TRP A 76 -1.43 -19.22 -12.52
N PHE A 77 -0.90 -18.67 -11.42
CA PHE A 77 -0.13 -19.42 -10.42
C PHE A 77 -0.96 -20.55 -9.81
N HIS A 78 -2.21 -20.27 -9.43
CA HIS A 78 -3.14 -21.29 -8.95
C HIS A 78 -3.41 -22.37 -10.01
N SER A 79 -3.58 -21.97 -11.27
CA SER A 79 -3.79 -22.90 -12.38
C SER A 79 -2.56 -23.80 -12.63
N ALA A 80 -1.35 -23.24 -12.53
CA ALA A 80 -0.11 -23.99 -12.65
C ALA A 80 0.06 -24.98 -11.48
N ARG A 81 -0.24 -24.56 -10.25
CA ARG A 81 -0.22 -25.43 -9.07
C ARG A 81 -1.26 -26.55 -9.13
N ALA A 82 -2.47 -26.27 -9.61
CA ALA A 82 -3.50 -27.28 -9.82
C ALA A 82 -3.07 -28.35 -10.84
N LYS A 83 -2.22 -27.98 -11.80
CA LYS A 83 -1.61 -28.90 -12.78
C LYS A 83 -0.32 -29.56 -12.29
N ASN A 84 0.04 -29.39 -11.02
CA ASN A 84 1.30 -29.86 -10.42
C ASN A 84 2.56 -29.35 -11.15
N ILE A 85 2.48 -28.19 -11.81
CA ILE A 85 3.63 -27.58 -12.48
C ILE A 85 4.45 -26.81 -11.42
N PRO A 86 5.75 -27.12 -11.24
CA PRO A 86 6.60 -26.35 -10.35
C PRO A 86 6.84 -24.96 -10.95
N VAL A 87 6.40 -23.93 -10.24
CA VAL A 87 6.63 -22.53 -10.65
C VAL A 87 7.92 -22.05 -10.01
N SER A 88 8.96 -21.89 -10.82
CA SER A 88 10.22 -21.28 -10.40
C SER A 88 10.11 -19.77 -10.35
N GLY A 89 11.08 -19.14 -9.68
CA GLY A 89 11.12 -17.69 -9.64
C GLY A 89 11.32 -17.03 -11.01
N VAL A 90 12.12 -17.66 -11.88
CA VAL A 90 12.36 -17.18 -13.25
C VAL A 90 11.09 -17.27 -14.08
N LEU A 91 10.38 -18.40 -13.99
CA LEU A 91 9.12 -18.62 -14.70
C LEU A 91 8.05 -17.60 -14.29
N LEU A 92 8.00 -17.25 -13.00
CA LEU A 92 7.11 -16.20 -12.52
C LEU A 92 7.45 -14.83 -13.14
N GLN A 93 8.73 -14.48 -13.23
CA GLN A 93 9.16 -13.21 -13.83
C GLN A 93 8.89 -13.16 -15.34
N GLU A 94 9.05 -14.27 -16.06
CA GLU A 94 8.72 -14.36 -17.49
C GLU A 94 7.23 -14.15 -17.72
N ASN A 95 6.38 -14.86 -16.96
CA ASN A 95 4.94 -14.74 -17.10
C ASN A 95 4.43 -13.33 -16.75
N VAL A 96 5.05 -12.66 -15.79
CA VAL A 96 4.77 -11.25 -15.48
C VAL A 96 5.05 -10.34 -16.67
N ARG A 97 6.13 -10.58 -17.40
CA ARG A 97 6.46 -9.79 -18.60
C ARG A 97 5.45 -10.04 -19.71
N GLU A 98 5.01 -11.29 -19.89
CA GLU A 98 3.97 -11.63 -20.86
C GLU A 98 2.63 -10.98 -20.52
N VAL A 99 2.20 -11.10 -19.25
CA VAL A 99 0.99 -10.46 -18.74
C VAL A 99 1.09 -8.93 -18.85
N GLY A 100 2.25 -8.36 -18.54
CA GLY A 100 2.51 -6.93 -18.67
C GLY A 100 2.34 -6.44 -20.10
N LYS A 101 2.89 -7.16 -21.09
CA LYS A 101 2.71 -6.87 -22.52
C LYS A 101 1.23 -6.94 -22.93
N GLY A 102 0.52 -7.99 -22.53
CA GLY A 102 -0.91 -8.16 -22.85
C GLY A 102 -1.81 -7.07 -22.24
N LEU A 103 -1.39 -6.44 -21.14
CA LEU A 103 -2.11 -5.37 -20.47
C LEU A 103 -1.63 -3.95 -20.86
N GLY A 104 -0.66 -3.82 -21.77
CA GLY A 104 -0.07 -2.53 -22.14
C GLY A 104 0.79 -1.89 -21.04
N LEU A 105 1.25 -2.69 -20.08
CA LEU A 105 2.09 -2.29 -18.94
C LEU A 105 3.55 -2.76 -19.15
N GLU A 106 4.11 -2.50 -20.33
CA GLU A 106 5.46 -2.94 -20.70
C GLU A 106 6.57 -2.30 -19.86
N THR A 107 6.27 -1.18 -19.20
CA THR A 107 7.17 -0.49 -18.27
C THR A 107 7.32 -1.22 -16.94
N PHE A 108 6.46 -2.20 -16.66
CA PHE A 108 6.49 -2.94 -15.40
C PHE A 108 7.72 -3.85 -15.32
N LYS A 109 8.60 -3.54 -14.36
CA LYS A 109 9.79 -4.35 -14.10
C LYS A 109 9.47 -5.42 -13.06
N ALA A 110 9.48 -6.68 -13.49
CA ALA A 110 9.45 -7.88 -12.64
C ALA A 110 10.77 -8.03 -11.84
N SER A 111 11.12 -7.03 -11.05
CA SER A 111 12.34 -7.00 -10.26
C SER A 111 12.33 -8.06 -9.16
N ASN A 112 13.51 -8.44 -8.68
CA ASN A 112 13.66 -9.35 -7.55
C ASN A 112 12.91 -8.84 -6.30
N GLY A 113 12.94 -7.53 -6.05
CA GLY A 113 12.23 -6.93 -4.91
C GLY A 113 10.70 -6.97 -5.06
N TRP A 114 10.17 -6.84 -6.29
CA TRP A 114 8.75 -7.06 -6.53
C TRP A 114 8.37 -8.53 -6.32
N GLN A 115 9.20 -9.45 -6.82
CA GLN A 115 8.95 -10.88 -6.69
C GLN A 115 8.95 -11.35 -5.23
N GLU A 116 9.86 -10.83 -4.40
CA GLU A 116 9.90 -11.14 -2.97
C GLU A 116 8.66 -10.62 -2.24
N LYS A 117 8.19 -9.41 -2.60
CA LYS A 117 6.92 -8.87 -2.12
C LYS A 117 5.75 -9.74 -2.56
N PHE A 118 5.69 -10.15 -3.82
CA PHE A 118 4.65 -11.04 -4.35
C PHE A 118 4.56 -12.33 -3.52
N ARG A 119 5.71 -12.96 -3.27
CA ARG A 119 5.78 -14.18 -2.46
C ARG A 119 5.32 -13.96 -1.03
N THR A 120 5.78 -12.89 -0.39
CA THR A 120 5.44 -12.57 1.00
C THR A 120 3.96 -12.24 1.15
N CYS A 121 3.39 -11.47 0.22
CA CYS A 121 1.98 -11.09 0.22
C CYS A 121 1.04 -12.30 0.04
N HIS A 122 1.43 -13.24 -0.83
CA HIS A 122 0.61 -14.41 -1.18
C HIS A 122 1.02 -15.70 -0.46
N ASN A 123 1.94 -15.60 0.51
CA ASN A 123 2.49 -16.73 1.26
C ASN A 123 3.03 -17.88 0.36
N ILE A 124 3.72 -17.52 -0.72
CA ILE A 124 4.25 -18.46 -1.72
C ILE A 124 5.68 -18.86 -1.38
N SER A 125 5.88 -20.15 -1.15
CA SER A 125 7.21 -20.76 -1.14
C SER A 125 7.49 -21.47 -2.45
N PHE A 126 8.60 -21.10 -3.11
CA PHE A 126 9.19 -21.93 -4.14
C PHE A 126 9.95 -23.03 -3.40
N LYS A 127 9.39 -24.24 -3.43
CA LYS A 127 10.12 -25.46 -3.11
C LYS A 127 10.69 -26.01 -4.40
#